data_AF-A0AAV2SS32-F1
#
_entry.id   AF-A0AAV2SS32-F1
#
_cell.length_a   1.000
_cell.length_b   1.000
_cell.length_c   1.000
_cell.angle_alpha   90.00
_cell.angle_beta   90.00
_cell.angle_gamma   90.00
#
_symmetry.space_group_name_H-M   'P 1'
#
loop_
_entity.id
_entity.type
_entity.pdbx_description
1 polymer ?
#
loop_
_entity_poly.entity_id
_entity_poly.type
_entity_poly.pdbx_seq_one_letter_code
_entity_poly.pdbx_strand_id
1 'polypeptide(L)'
;ENDGSYRGCIRVHLNLSRPINIVAGTRPPSIYDILQEDRTMEKTLTSFYMPRDCVKAIHITSKTTTREVIVALLRKFKVVDNPQKFALYERTYETQQSQ
;
A
#
# COMPACT_ATOMS: atom_id res chain seq x y z
N GLU A 1 -26.25 -17.74 -9.72
CA GLU A 1 -26.96 -16.70 -8.94
C GLU A 1 -26.11 -15.44 -8.91
N ASN A 2 -26.65 -14.33 -9.42
CA ASN A 2 -25.99 -13.04 -9.40
C ASN A 2 -26.45 -12.33 -8.11
N ASP A 3 -25.59 -12.23 -7.10
CA ASP A 3 -25.85 -11.58 -5.80
C ASP A 3 -26.02 -10.04 -5.93
N GLY A 4 -26.52 -9.56 -7.07
CA GLY A 4 -26.70 -8.14 -7.41
C GLY A 4 -25.42 -7.29 -7.34
N SER A 5 -24.24 -7.92 -7.23
CA SER A 5 -22.98 -7.24 -6.96
C SER A 5 -22.31 -6.80 -8.26
N TYR A 6 -22.05 -5.50 -8.37
CA TYR A 6 -21.33 -4.94 -9.52
C TYR A 6 -19.83 -5.11 -9.31
N ARG A 7 -19.08 -5.27 -10.39
CA ARG A 7 -17.61 -5.38 -10.37
C ARG A 7 -17.02 -4.33 -11.29
N GLY A 8 -15.86 -3.80 -10.92
CA GLY A 8 -15.19 -2.76 -11.68
C GLY A 8 -13.73 -2.61 -11.28
N CYS A 9 -13.11 -1.53 -11.72
CA CYS A 9 -11.73 -1.20 -11.39
C CYS A 9 -11.61 0.29 -11.08
N ILE A 10 -10.82 0.62 -10.07
CA ILE A 10 -10.45 2.01 -9.73
C ILE A 10 -8.95 2.19 -9.83
N ARG A 11 -8.50 3.39 -10.19
CA ARG A 11 -7.08 3.78 -10.17
C ARG A 11 -6.81 4.59 -8.91
N VAL A 12 -5.94 4.07 -8.05
CA VAL A 12 -5.55 4.74 -6.80
C VAL A 12 -4.14 5.30 -6.96
N HIS A 13 -3.98 6.59 -6.69
CA HIS A 13 -2.69 7.26 -6.60
C HIS A 13 -2.18 7.16 -5.15
N LEU A 14 -0.99 6.59 -4.95
CA LEU A 14 -0.36 6.46 -3.65
C LEU A 14 0.59 7.64 -3.43
N ASN A 15 0.17 8.58 -2.59
CA ASN A 15 0.98 9.72 -2.17
C ASN A 15 1.45 9.54 -0.72
N LEU A 16 2.45 8.67 -0.53
CA LEU A 16 3.00 8.35 0.78
C LEU A 16 4.33 9.09 0.95
N SER A 17 4.27 10.25 1.60
CA SER A 17 5.37 11.23 1.69
C SER A 17 6.34 11.01 2.85
N ARG A 18 6.08 10.02 3.73
CA ARG A 18 6.96 9.62 4.82
C ARG A 18 7.72 8.35 4.44
N PRO A 19 8.94 8.13 4.97
CA PRO A 19 9.57 6.81 4.91
C PRO A 19 8.62 5.79 5.50
N ILE A 20 8.31 4.75 4.74
CA ILE A 20 7.39 3.69 5.17
C ILE A 20 8.20 2.48 5.59
N ASN A 21 7.74 1.76 6.61
CA ASN A 21 8.36 0.50 6.97
C ASN A 21 7.94 -0.56 5.95
N ILE A 22 8.92 -1.12 5.25
CA ILE A 22 8.73 -2.31 4.42
C ILE A 22 9.48 -3.50 5.02
N VAL A 23 8.95 -4.70 4.82
CA VAL A 23 9.74 -5.91 5.03
C VAL A 23 10.74 -5.98 3.90
N ALA A 24 12.03 -5.88 4.23
CA ALA A 24 13.08 -6.17 3.27
C ALA A 24 12.80 -7.55 2.68
N GLY A 25 12.71 -7.66 1.35
CA GLY A 25 12.87 -8.97 0.70
C GLY A 25 14.18 -9.57 1.18
N THR A 26 14.29 -10.91 1.16
CA THR A 26 15.47 -11.69 1.57
C THR A 26 16.77 -11.02 1.09
N ARG A 27 17.31 -10.12 1.91
CA ARG A 27 18.66 -9.63 1.72
C ARG A 27 19.55 -10.83 2.04
N PRO A 28 20.57 -11.11 1.23
CA PRO A 28 21.67 -11.94 1.72
C PRO A 28 22.08 -11.35 3.08
N PRO A 29 22.26 -12.18 4.12
CA PRO A 29 22.69 -11.70 5.42
C PRO A 29 23.88 -10.77 5.22
N SER A 30 23.79 -9.55 5.74
CA SER A 30 24.98 -8.72 5.82
C SER A 30 25.95 -9.39 6.79
N ILE A 31 27.24 -9.11 6.67
CA ILE A 31 28.28 -9.66 7.57
C ILE A 31 27.97 -9.37 9.05
N TYR A 32 27.18 -8.33 9.35
CA TYR A 32 26.69 -8.01 10.70
C TYR A 32 25.57 -8.94 11.21
N ASP A 33 24.83 -9.60 10.31
CA ASP A 33 23.79 -10.57 10.65
C ASP A 33 24.41 -11.93 11.00
N ILE A 34 25.56 -12.27 10.39
CA ILE A 34 26.31 -13.51 10.66
C ILE A 34 26.96 -13.47 12.06
N LEU A 35 27.31 -12.27 12.54
CA LEU A 35 27.97 -12.08 13.83
C LEU A 35 27.01 -12.09 15.04
N GLN A 36 25.70 -12.12 14.83
CA GLN A 36 24.69 -12.10 15.89
C GLN A 36 23.89 -13.42 15.88
N GLU A 37 24.48 -14.48 16.44
CA GLU A 37 23.93 -15.84 16.48
C GLU A 37 22.60 -16.01 17.25
N ASP A 38 22.11 -14.97 17.94
CA ASP A 38 21.09 -15.15 19.01
C ASP A 38 19.83 -14.29 18.86
N ARG A 39 19.51 -13.82 17.65
CA ARG A 39 18.22 -13.15 17.40
C ARG A 39 17.40 -13.96 16.41
N THR A 40 16.29 -14.51 16.90
CA THR A 40 15.12 -14.88 16.09
C THR A 40 15.00 -13.90 14.93
N MET A 41 14.96 -14.40 13.69
CA MET A 41 14.96 -13.58 12.47
C MET A 41 13.77 -12.61 12.43
N GLU A 42 13.87 -11.54 13.22
CA GLU A 42 12.98 -10.40 13.20
C GLU A 42 13.20 -9.77 11.84
N LYS A 43 12.17 -9.86 11.00
CA LYS A 43 12.14 -9.27 9.66
C LYS A 43 12.64 -7.84 9.76
N THR A 44 13.86 -7.59 9.29
CA THR A 44 14.50 -6.28 9.40
C THR A 44 13.63 -5.25 8.68
N LEU A 45 13.02 -4.36 9.46
CA LEU A 45 12.23 -3.25 8.95
C LEU A 45 13.21 -2.24 8.35
N THR A 46 13.07 -1.96 7.06
CA THR A 46 13.86 -0.93 6.38
C THR A 46 12.94 0.17 5.91
N SER A 47 13.33 1.42 6.14
CA SER A 47 12.59 2.59 5.66
C SER A 47 12.79 2.71 4.14
N PHE A 48 11.69 2.66 3.40
CA PHE A 48 11.70 2.84 1.95
C PHE A 48 10.84 4.04 1.57
N TYR A 49 11.33 4.80 0.58
CA TYR A 49 10.53 5.81 -0.08
C TYR A 49 9.74 5.14 -1.18
N MET A 50 8.41 5.17 -1.08
CA MET A 50 7.54 4.79 -2.18
C MET A 50 7.95 5.60 -3.43
N PRO A 51 8.08 4.98 -4.63
CA PRO A 51 8.34 5.73 -5.84
C PRO A 51 7.29 6.84 -6.00
N ARG A 52 7.73 8.05 -6.34
CA ARG A 52 6.83 9.17 -6.64
C ARG A 52 5.84 8.75 -7.74
N ASP A 53 4.60 9.23 -7.61
CA ASP A 53 3.52 8.99 -8.57
C ASP A 53 3.15 7.51 -8.76
N CYS A 54 3.27 6.70 -7.70
CA CYS A 54 2.83 5.32 -7.80
C CYS A 54 1.31 5.25 -7.96
N VAL A 55 0.86 4.70 -9.09
CA VAL A 55 -0.55 4.47 -9.38
C VAL A 55 -0.82 2.97 -9.47
N LYS A 56 -1.90 2.52 -8.84
CA LYS A 56 -2.34 1.13 -8.92
C LYS A 56 -3.81 1.02 -9.31
N ALA A 57 -4.07 0.24 -10.36
CA ALA A 57 -5.41 -0.22 -10.70
C ALA A 57 -5.80 -1.42 -9.80
N ILE A 58 -6.99 -1.36 -9.20
CA ILE A 58 -7.51 -2.36 -8.26
C ILE A 58 -8.91 -2.77 -8.71
N HIS A 59 -9.12 -4.08 -8.88
CA HIS A 59 -10.45 -4.63 -9.10
C HIS A 59 -11.25 -4.60 -7.79
N ILE A 60 -12.45 -4.04 -7.85
CA ILE A 60 -13.35 -3.91 -6.71
C ILE A 60 -14.73 -4.46 -7.07
N THR A 61 -15.54 -4.69 -6.04
CA THR A 61 -16.98 -4.91 -6.17
C THR A 61 -17.74 -3.78 -5.51
N SER A 62 -19.05 -3.70 -5.74
CA SER A 62 -19.93 -2.73 -5.07
C SER A 62 -19.98 -2.91 -3.55
N LYS A 63 -19.48 -4.03 -3.02
CA LYS A 63 -19.37 -4.32 -1.58
C LYS A 63 -17.97 -4.02 -1.02
N THR A 64 -16.98 -3.68 -1.85
CA THR A 64 -15.62 -3.40 -1.39
C THR A 64 -15.56 -2.12 -0.56
N THR A 65 -14.99 -2.23 0.63
CA THR A 65 -14.85 -1.12 1.59
C THR A 65 -13.52 -0.39 1.42
N THR A 66 -13.46 0.86 1.89
CA THR A 66 -12.23 1.65 1.93
C THR A 66 -11.09 0.94 2.68
N ARG A 67 -11.42 0.28 3.79
CA ARG A 67 -10.42 -0.45 4.59
C ARG A 67 -9.79 -1.60 3.81
N GLU A 68 -10.58 -2.35 3.04
CA GLU A 68 -10.08 -3.43 2.19
C GLU A 68 -9.15 -2.90 1.10
N VAL A 69 -9.50 -1.76 0.48
CA VAL A 69 -8.65 -1.10 -0.53
C VAL A 69 -7.30 -0.70 0.08
N ILE A 70 -7.31 -0.06 1.26
CA ILE A 70 -6.08 0.35 1.96
C ILE A 70 -5.23 -0.88 2.26
N VAL A 71 -5.78 -1.89 2.93
CA VAL A 71 -5.04 -3.11 3.31
C VAL A 71 -4.45 -3.83 2.08
N ALA A 72 -5.22 -3.94 0.99
CA ALA A 72 -4.76 -4.55 -0.24
C ALA A 72 -3.56 -3.81 -0.85
N LEU A 73 -3.60 -2.47 -0.85
CA LEU A 73 -2.50 -1.62 -1.33
C LEU A 73 -1.25 -1.75 -0.45
N LEU A 74 -1.38 -1.63 0.87
CA LEU A 74 -0.26 -1.77 1.79
C LEU A 74 0.43 -3.13 1.62
N ARG A 75 -0.35 -4.21 1.54
CA ARG A 75 0.17 -5.56 1.28
C ARG A 75 0.87 -5.65 -0.09
N LYS A 76 0.31 -5.05 -1.14
CA LYS A 76 0.88 -5.08 -2.49
C LYS A 76 2.28 -4.45 -2.54
N PHE A 77 2.50 -3.41 -1.74
CA PHE A 77 3.78 -2.69 -1.65
C PHE A 77 4.62 -3.08 -0.43
N LYS A 78 4.25 -4.16 0.27
CA LYS A 78 4.93 -4.69 1.46
C LYS A 78 5.08 -3.69 2.60
N VAL A 79 4.17 -2.73 2.69
CA VAL A 79 4.07 -1.78 3.80
C VAL A 79 3.50 -2.50 5.02
N VAL A 80 4.16 -2.37 6.17
CA VAL A 80 3.73 -3.00 7.44
C VAL A 80 3.17 -2.02 8.46
N ASP A 81 3.09 -0.74 8.14
CA ASP A 81 2.46 0.27 8.98
C ASP A 81 0.98 -0.05 9.25
N ASN A 82 0.47 0.42 10.40
CA ASN A 82 -0.93 0.25 10.77
C ASN A 82 -1.85 0.88 9.70
N PRO A 83 -2.80 0.13 9.10
CA PRO A 83 -3.74 0.65 8.12
C PRO A 83 -4.52 1.89 8.57
N GLN A 84 -4.73 2.08 9.88
CA GLN A 84 -5.42 3.24 10.44
C GLN A 84 -4.63 4.56 10.31
N LYS A 85 -3.34 4.50 9.96
CA LYS A 85 -2.55 5.70 9.63
C LYS A 85 -2.80 6.22 8.22
N PHE A 86 -3.61 5.52 7.42
CA PHE A 86 -3.86 5.83 6.01
C PHE A 86 -5.35 6.12 5.78
N ALA A 87 -5.62 6.92 4.77
CA ALA A 87 -6.97 7.26 4.32
C ALA A 87 -7.02 7.23 2.80
N LEU A 88 -8.22 6.97 2.25
CA LEU A 88 -8.50 7.05 0.83
C LEU A 88 -9.32 8.31 0.57
N TYR A 89 -8.86 9.12 -0.38
CA TYR A 89 -9.53 10.36 -0.77
C TYR A 89 -10.00 10.24 -2.21
N GLU A 90 -11.16 10.81 -2.49
CA GLU A 90 -11.60 11.09 -3.85
C GLU A 90 -11.11 12.48 -4.26
N ARG A 91 -10.63 12.61 -5.51
CA ARG A 91 -10.27 13.90 -6.09
C ARG A 91 -11.19 14.17 -7.26
N THR A 92 -12.08 15.14 -7.10
CA THR A 92 -12.90 15.69 -8.17
C THR A 92 -12.19 16.91 -8.77
N TYR A 93 -12.33 17.11 -10.07
CA TYR A 93 -11.92 18.34 -10.73
C TYR A 93 -13.20 19.09 -11.09
N GLU A 94 -13.41 20.26 -10.50
CA GLU A 94 -14.47 21.15 -10.97
C GLU A 94 -14.04 21.66 -12.36
N THR A 95 -14.77 21.26 -13.38
CA THR A 95 -14.64 21.85 -14.70
C THR A 95 -15.10 23.30 -14.56
N GLN A 96 -14.16 24.25 -14.46
CA GLN A 96 -14.49 25.66 -14.64
C GLN A 96 -15.00 25.82 -16.07
N GLN A 97 -16.31 25.77 -16.26
CA GLN A 97 -16.94 26.28 -17.47
C GLN A 97 -16.81 27.79 -17.40
N SER A 98 -15.81 28.34 -18.09
CA SER A 98 -15.73 29.76 -18.39
C SER A 98 -16.98 30.14 -19.21
N GLN A 99 -17.78 31.07 -18.68
CA GLN A 99 -18.84 31.77 -19.41
C GLN A 99 -18.26 32.54 -20.60
#